data_AF-A0AAV4IMK7-F1
#
_entry.id   AF-A0AAV4IMK7-F1
#
_cell.length_a   1.000
_cell.length_b   1.000
_cell.length_c   1.000
_cell.angle_alpha   90.00
_cell.angle_beta   90.00
_cell.angle_gamma   90.00
#
_symmetry.space_group_name_H-M   'P 1'
#
loop_
_entity.id
_entity.type
_entity.pdbx_description
1 polymer ?
#
loop_
_entity_poly.entity_id
_entity_poly.type
_entity_poly.pdbx_seq_one_letter_code
_entity_poly.pdbx_strand_id
1 'polypeptide(L)'
;MDKLRACVQCTDWTVFAESAENVNEAADVASDYINFCVEQCIPKNTIKIYSNNKPWMTKGVKSVLNKKKIAFKTKNKEELKTEQREVKKVIMKGKEEYKNKIEKLFEKNDIRQEWERRNLMSACKRMKACGTAEGGRELCKRVEQVLRSV
;
A
#
# COMPACT_ATOMS: atom_id res chain seq x y z
N MET A 1 5.77 26.67 8.47
CA MET A 1 4.61 27.45 8.96
C MET A 1 4.96 28.93 9.08
N ASP A 2 6.15 29.28 9.56
CA ASP A 2 6.57 30.69 9.73
C ASP A 2 6.54 31.52 8.45
N LYS A 3 6.89 30.92 7.30
CA LYS A 3 6.83 31.60 5.99
C LYS A 3 5.41 31.99 5.58
N LEU A 4 4.44 31.08 5.72
CA LEU A 4 3.03 31.36 5.41
C LEU A 4 2.49 32.46 6.33
N ARG A 5 2.81 32.37 7.63
CA ARG A 5 2.41 33.38 8.62
C ARG A 5 2.96 34.76 8.26
N ALA A 6 4.25 34.85 7.94
CA ALA A 6 4.87 36.10 7.53
C ALA A 6 4.23 36.67 6.25
N CYS A 7 3.96 35.82 5.25
CA CYS A 7 3.37 36.22 3.98
C CYS A 7 1.97 36.84 4.15
N VAL A 8 1.12 36.22 4.98
CA VAL A 8 -0.22 36.74 5.30
C VAL A 8 -0.14 38.04 6.13
N GLN A 9 0.83 38.14 7.05
CA GLN A 9 1.00 39.31 7.92
C GLN A 9 1.58 40.54 7.21
N CYS A 10 2.40 40.34 6.17
CA CYS A 10 2.98 41.45 5.41
C CYS A 10 2.09 41.88 4.24
N THR A 11 0.96 41.21 4.01
CA THR A 11 0.02 41.56 2.94
C THR A 11 -0.86 42.71 3.40
N ASP A 12 -0.96 43.72 2.55
CA ASP A 12 -1.91 44.81 2.73
C ASP A 12 -3.28 44.39 2.17
N TRP A 13 -4.22 44.13 3.08
CA TRP A 13 -5.57 43.68 2.74
C TRP A 13 -6.48 44.79 2.23
N THR A 14 -6.11 46.06 2.47
CA THR A 14 -6.92 47.22 2.06
C THR A 14 -7.03 47.30 0.54
N VAL A 15 -5.96 46.92 -0.17
CA VAL A 15 -5.90 46.86 -1.65
C VAL A 15 -7.00 45.98 -2.25
N PHE A 16 -7.37 44.87 -1.59
CA PHE A 16 -8.44 44.00 -2.08
C PHE A 16 -9.84 44.60 -1.86
N ALA A 17 -10.02 45.39 -0.80
CA ALA A 17 -11.28 46.07 -0.54
C ALA A 17 -11.46 47.29 -1.46
N GLU A 18 -10.38 47.99 -1.79
CA GLU A 18 -10.40 49.17 -2.67
C GLU A 18 -10.56 48.83 -4.15
N SER A 19 -10.15 47.63 -4.57
CA SER A 19 -10.24 47.18 -5.95
C SER A 19 -11.50 46.37 -6.29
N ALA A 20 -12.30 45.99 -5.29
CA ALA A 20 -13.49 45.17 -5.48
C ALA A 20 -14.75 46.01 -5.65
N GLU A 21 -15.64 45.61 -6.55
CA GLU A 21 -16.94 46.27 -6.77
C GLU A 21 -17.95 45.93 -5.67
N ASN A 22 -17.76 44.80 -4.99
CA ASN A 22 -18.61 44.34 -3.90
C ASN A 22 -17.85 43.47 -2.89
N VAL A 23 -18.45 43.27 -1.72
CA VAL A 23 -17.84 42.51 -0.61
C VAL A 23 -17.52 41.06 -0.99
N ASN A 24 -18.32 40.47 -1.89
CA ASN A 24 -18.11 39.10 -2.31
C ASN A 24 -16.84 38.97 -3.16
N GLU A 25 -16.65 39.89 -4.11
CA GLU A 25 -15.44 39.94 -4.94
C GLU A 25 -14.18 40.18 -4.09
N ALA A 26 -14.24 41.08 -3.10
CA ALA A 26 -13.12 41.29 -2.18
C ALA A 26 -12.77 40.01 -1.41
N ALA A 27 -13.78 39.26 -0.97
CA ALA A 27 -13.60 37.99 -0.27
C ALA A 27 -13.02 36.90 -1.18
N ASP A 28 -13.48 36.83 -2.43
CA ASP A 28 -12.99 35.87 -3.43
C ASP A 28 -11.51 36.11 -3.75
N VAL A 29 -11.12 37.35 -4.05
CA VAL A 29 -9.72 37.73 -4.33
C VAL A 29 -8.83 37.48 -3.12
N ALA A 30 -9.28 37.83 -1.91
CA ALA A 30 -8.56 37.54 -0.68
C ALA A 30 -8.36 36.03 -0.47
N SER A 31 -9.39 35.22 -0.74
CA SER A 31 -9.34 33.76 -0.62
C SER A 31 -8.35 33.16 -1.63
N ASP A 32 -8.38 33.62 -2.89
CA ASP A 32 -7.46 33.19 -3.94
C ASP A 32 -6.01 33.53 -3.60
N TYR A 33 -5.76 34.73 -3.07
CA TYR A 33 -4.43 35.13 -2.63
C TYR A 33 -3.94 34.29 -1.44
N ILE A 34 -4.80 33.98 -0.46
CA ILE A 34 -4.44 33.09 0.65
C ILE A 34 -4.08 31.69 0.11
N ASN A 35 -4.86 31.17 -0.83
CA ASN A 35 -4.57 29.89 -1.47
C ASN A 35 -3.22 29.93 -2.19
N PHE A 36 -2.91 31.02 -2.91
CA PHE A 36 -1.59 31.23 -3.50
C PHE A 36 -0.48 31.21 -2.44
N CYS A 37 -0.62 31.94 -1.34
CA CYS A 37 0.36 31.93 -0.25
C CYS A 37 0.56 30.51 0.32
N VAL A 38 -0.53 29.75 0.49
CA VAL A 38 -0.49 28.35 0.93
C VAL A 38 0.31 27.50 -0.04
N GLU A 39 0.07 27.62 -1.34
CA GLU A 39 0.78 26.85 -2.37
C GLU A 39 2.26 27.21 -2.47
N GLN A 40 2.62 28.47 -2.32
CA GLN A 40 4.02 28.92 -2.37
C GLN A 40 4.79 28.60 -1.09
N CYS A 41 4.15 28.68 0.08
CA CYS A 41 4.81 28.53 1.37
C CYS A 41 4.84 27.08 1.87
N ILE A 42 3.88 26.25 1.47
CA ILE A 42 3.78 24.85 1.90
C ILE A 42 4.32 23.94 0.79
N PRO A 43 5.48 23.28 0.99
CA PRO A 43 6.02 22.39 -0.02
C PRO A 43 5.09 21.20 -0.26
N LYS A 44 4.63 21.03 -1.51
CA LYS A 44 3.86 19.87 -1.94
C LYS A 44 4.81 18.68 -2.13
N ASN A 45 4.73 17.69 -1.24
CA ASN A 45 5.53 16.46 -1.34
C ASN A 45 4.74 15.38 -2.07
N THR A 46 5.21 14.98 -3.26
CA THR A 46 4.63 13.84 -3.98
C THR A 46 5.30 12.55 -3.51
N ILE A 47 4.51 11.62 -2.96
CA ILE A 47 5.00 10.30 -2.54
C ILE A 47 4.64 9.29 -3.62
N LYS A 48 5.64 8.75 -4.31
CA LYS A 48 5.44 7.61 -5.23
C LYS A 48 5.14 6.35 -4.41
N ILE A 49 3.97 5.75 -4.62
CA ILE A 49 3.63 4.43 -4.10
C ILE A 49 3.83 3.42 -5.22
N TYR A 50 4.80 2.53 -5.07
CA TYR A 50 5.07 1.48 -6.05
C TYR A 50 4.12 0.29 -5.85
N SER A 51 3.75 -0.37 -6.94
CA SER A 51 2.99 -1.63 -6.92
C SER A 51 3.69 -2.73 -6.10
N ASN A 52 5.03 -2.76 -6.10
CA ASN A 52 5.83 -3.69 -5.30
C ASN A 52 5.96 -3.27 -3.81
N ASN A 53 5.11 -2.36 -3.31
CA ASN A 53 5.11 -2.09 -1.88
C ASN A 53 4.60 -3.33 -1.13
N LYS A 54 5.29 -3.69 -0.05
CA LYS A 54 4.90 -4.84 0.78
C LYS A 54 3.44 -4.65 1.23
N PRO A 55 2.55 -5.62 0.99
CA PRO A 55 1.11 -5.43 1.22
C PRO A 55 0.75 -5.25 2.70
N TRP A 56 1.62 -5.69 3.61
CA TRP A 56 1.51 -5.43 5.05
C TRP A 56 1.99 -4.02 5.48
N MET A 57 2.52 -3.19 4.58
CA MET A 57 2.95 -1.80 4.89
C MET A 57 1.77 -0.82 4.85
N THR A 58 0.87 -0.98 5.81
CA THR A 58 -0.34 -0.16 5.97
C THR A 58 -0.07 1.22 6.58
N LYS A 59 -1.07 2.11 6.57
CA LYS A 59 -1.00 3.42 7.26
C LYS A 59 -0.63 3.28 8.75
N GLY A 60 -1.16 2.25 9.42
CA GLY A 60 -0.82 1.94 10.81
C GLY A 60 0.67 1.64 11.02
N VAL A 61 1.25 0.78 10.17
CA VAL A 61 2.69 0.47 10.22
C VAL A 61 3.53 1.73 10.00
N LYS A 62 3.16 2.57 9.03
CA LYS A 62 3.87 3.83 8.74
C LYS A 62 3.80 4.80 9.94
N SER A 63 2.67 4.85 10.65
CA SER A 63 2.52 5.69 11.84
C SER A 63 3.48 5.28 12.95
N VAL A 64 3.59 3.99 13.27
CA VAL A 64 4.50 3.51 14.34
C VAL A 64 5.97 3.69 13.93
N LEU A 65 6.30 3.47 12.65
CA LEU A 65 7.64 3.78 12.14
C LEU A 65 7.99 5.27 12.28
N ASN A 66 7.02 6.17 12.08
CA ASN A 66 7.23 7.60 12.27
C ASN A 66 7.43 7.96 13.75
N LYS A 67 6.65 7.37 14.68
CA LYS A 67 6.85 7.54 16.13
C LYS A 67 8.26 7.11 16.56
N LYS A 68 8.70 5.93 16.11
CA LYS A 68 10.09 5.46 16.32
C LYS A 68 11.11 6.45 15.78
N LYS A 69 10.88 7.02 14.59
CA LYS A 69 11.77 8.03 13.98
C LYS A 69 11.85 9.30 14.83
N ILE A 70 10.73 9.75 15.40
CA ILE A 70 10.67 10.90 16.31
C ILE A 70 11.44 10.58 17.60
N ALA A 71 11.15 9.45 18.25
CA ALA A 71 11.85 9.01 19.48
C ALA A 71 13.37 8.90 19.29
N PHE A 72 13.81 8.45 18.11
CA PHE A 72 15.23 8.42 17.75
C PHE A 72 15.82 9.84 17.66
N LYS A 73 15.12 10.77 17.02
CA LYS A 73 15.56 12.18 16.91
C LYS A 73 15.62 12.89 18.26
N THR A 74 14.66 12.62 19.15
CA THR A 74 14.60 13.20 20.49
C THR A 74 15.54 12.53 21.50
N LYS A 75 16.31 11.51 21.09
CA LYS A 75 17.24 10.71 21.92
C LYS A 75 16.58 10.08 23.16
N ASN A 76 15.25 9.94 23.18
CA ASN A 76 14.54 9.27 24.27
C ASN A 76 14.68 7.75 24.14
N LYS A 77 15.53 7.15 24.98
CA LYS A 77 15.86 5.72 24.92
C LYS A 77 14.71 4.80 25.32
N GLU A 78 13.85 5.24 26.24
CA GLU A 78 12.73 4.43 26.72
C GLU A 78 11.62 4.36 25.68
N GLU A 79 11.21 5.52 25.15
CA GLU A 79 10.27 5.60 24.03
C GLU A 79 10.79 4.87 22.79
N LEU A 80 12.10 4.96 22.52
CA LEU A 80 12.68 4.23 21.40
C LEU A 80 12.52 2.71 21.57
N LYS A 81 12.69 2.18 22.78
CA LYS A 81 12.52 0.74 23.06
C LYS A 81 11.05 0.32 22.95
N THR A 82 10.11 1.11 23.46
CA THR A 82 8.68 0.80 23.37
C THR A 82 8.23 0.82 21.91
N GLU A 83 8.56 1.87 21.16
CA GLU A 83 8.22 1.99 19.74
C GLU A 83 8.88 0.89 18.90
N GLN A 84 10.11 0.45 19.23
CA GLN A 84 10.72 -0.70 18.56
C GLN A 84 9.94 -2.01 18.77
N ARG A 85 9.40 -2.25 19.97
CA ARG A 85 8.55 -3.42 20.25
C ARG A 85 7.24 -3.30 19.49
N GLU A 86 6.62 -2.13 19.48
CA GLU A 86 5.38 -1.88 18.74
C GLU A 86 5.55 -2.04 17.23
N VAL A 87 6.65 -1.55 16.64
CA VAL A 87 6.97 -1.78 15.23
C VAL A 87 6.98 -3.27 14.90
N LYS A 88 7.65 -4.09 15.73
CA LYS A 88 7.69 -5.56 15.52
C LYS A 88 6.29 -6.16 15.58
N LYS A 89 5.50 -5.81 16.60
CA LYS A 89 4.12 -6.31 16.78
C LYS A 89 3.24 -5.98 15.59
N VAL A 90 3.20 -4.72 15.16
CA VAL A 90 2.32 -4.30 14.05
C VAL A 90 2.77 -4.91 12.72
N ILE A 91 4.08 -5.05 12.48
CA ILE A 91 4.57 -5.76 11.28
C ILE A 91 4.19 -7.23 11.31
N MET A 92 4.33 -7.91 12.45
CA MET A 92 3.93 -9.31 12.58
C MET A 92 2.42 -9.48 12.33
N LYS A 93 1.59 -8.64 12.97
CA LYS A 93 0.14 -8.65 12.76
C LYS A 93 -0.22 -8.40 11.30
N GLY A 94 0.39 -7.41 10.65
CA GLY A 94 0.14 -7.11 9.24
C GLY A 94 0.56 -8.25 8.30
N LYS A 95 1.67 -8.95 8.60
CA LYS A 95 2.07 -10.14 7.85
C LYS A 95 1.07 -11.28 8.04
N GLU A 96 0.59 -11.51 9.27
CA GLU A 96 -0.38 -12.55 9.58
C GLU A 96 -1.73 -12.29 8.90
N GLU A 97 -2.23 -11.05 8.94
CA GLU A 97 -3.44 -10.66 8.24
C GLU A 97 -3.32 -10.87 6.72
N TYR A 98 -2.16 -10.53 6.15
CA TYR A 98 -1.90 -10.77 4.74
C TYR A 98 -1.84 -12.27 4.41
N LYS A 99 -1.13 -13.06 5.24
CA LYS A 99 -1.09 -14.52 5.11
C LYS A 99 -2.50 -15.12 5.16
N ASN A 100 -3.30 -14.77 6.15
CA ASN A 100 -4.68 -15.25 6.30
C ASN A 100 -5.57 -14.86 5.11
N LYS A 101 -5.39 -13.65 4.55
CA LYS A 101 -6.12 -13.24 3.34
C LYS A 101 -5.74 -14.12 2.15
N ILE A 102 -4.46 -14.41 2.00
CA ILE A 102 -3.93 -15.24 0.92
C ILE A 102 -4.41 -16.68 1.08
N GLU A 103 -4.32 -17.26 2.28
CA GLU A 103 -4.84 -18.60 2.59
C GLU A 103 -6.34 -18.70 2.31
N LYS A 104 -7.15 -17.71 2.69
CA LYS A 104 -8.59 -17.69 2.35
C LYS A 104 -8.86 -17.58 0.86
N LEU A 105 -8.02 -16.88 0.10
CA LEU A 105 -8.11 -16.85 -1.37
C LEU A 105 -7.75 -18.21 -1.96
N PHE A 106 -6.79 -18.92 -1.37
CA PHE A 106 -6.38 -20.28 -1.73
C PHE A 106 -7.38 -21.37 -1.31
N GLU A 107 -8.19 -21.13 -0.29
CA GLU A 107 -9.26 -22.05 0.11
C GLU A 107 -10.51 -21.88 -0.76
N LYS A 108 -10.78 -20.65 -1.23
CA LYS A 108 -11.97 -20.31 -2.02
C LYS A 108 -11.82 -20.56 -3.50
N ASN A 109 -10.70 -20.18 -4.08
CA ASN A 109 -10.30 -20.72 -5.37
C ASN A 109 -9.63 -22.03 -5.03
N ASP A 110 -10.07 -23.18 -5.54
CA ASP A 110 -9.41 -24.46 -5.28
C ASP A 110 -8.09 -24.56 -6.07
N ILE A 111 -7.19 -23.58 -5.83
CA ILE A 111 -5.91 -23.42 -6.52
C ILE A 111 -4.97 -24.54 -6.12
N ARG A 112 -5.21 -25.24 -5.00
CA ARG A 112 -4.48 -26.46 -4.67
C ARG A 112 -4.82 -27.57 -5.65
N GLN A 113 -6.10 -27.81 -5.94
CA GLN A 113 -6.51 -28.70 -7.02
C GLN A 113 -6.05 -28.17 -8.38
N GLU A 114 -6.07 -26.86 -8.62
CA GLU A 114 -5.67 -26.28 -9.89
C GLU A 114 -4.15 -26.32 -10.13
N TRP A 115 -3.35 -26.18 -9.07
CA TRP A 115 -1.89 -26.32 -9.06
C TRP A 115 -1.47 -27.78 -9.11
N GLU A 116 -2.16 -28.68 -8.40
CA GLU A 116 -2.01 -30.13 -8.55
C GLU A 116 -2.36 -30.56 -9.97
N ARG A 117 -3.46 -30.06 -10.57
CA ARG A 117 -3.82 -30.27 -11.97
C ARG A 117 -2.76 -29.73 -12.92
N ARG A 118 -2.26 -28.50 -12.70
CA ARG A 118 -1.21 -27.90 -13.54
C ARG A 118 0.11 -28.67 -13.46
N ASN A 119 0.50 -29.11 -12.27
CA ASN A 119 1.69 -29.92 -12.03
C ASN A 119 1.53 -31.32 -12.62
N LEU A 120 0.37 -31.97 -12.44
CA LEU A 120 0.04 -33.27 -13.02
C LEU A 120 0.07 -33.22 -14.55
N MET A 121 -0.45 -32.14 -15.16
CA MET A 121 -0.37 -31.91 -16.61
C MET A 121 1.08 -31.70 -17.08
N SER A 122 1.90 -30.99 -16.30
CA SER A 122 3.35 -30.84 -16.60
C SER A 122 4.13 -32.15 -16.44
N ALA A 123 3.72 -33.01 -15.50
CA ALA A 123 4.31 -34.30 -15.23
C ALA A 123 3.92 -35.32 -16.32
N CYS A 124 2.65 -35.38 -16.75
CA CYS A 124 2.24 -36.23 -17.87
C CYS A 124 2.90 -35.79 -19.20
N LYS A 125 3.12 -34.48 -19.42
CA LYS A 125 3.92 -34.01 -20.58
C LYS A 125 5.36 -34.51 -20.54
N ARG A 126 6.02 -34.46 -19.38
CA ARG A 126 7.39 -34.95 -19.20
C ARG A 126 7.50 -36.47 -19.34
N MET A 127 6.53 -37.23 -18.83
CA MET A 127 6.50 -38.70 -18.97
C MET A 127 6.21 -39.16 -20.40
N LYS A 128 5.31 -38.47 -21.13
CA LYS A 128 5.07 -38.75 -22.57
C LYS A 128 6.31 -38.48 -23.43
N ALA A 129 7.13 -37.49 -23.05
CA ALA A 129 8.40 -37.20 -23.73
C ALA A 129 9.52 -38.22 -23.42
N CYS A 130 9.41 -38.99 -22.32
CA CYS A 130 10.44 -39.94 -21.86
C CYS A 130 10.17 -41.40 -22.29
N GLY A 131 9.06 -41.69 -22.98
CA GLY A 131 8.84 -42.99 -23.63
C GLY A 131 8.70 -44.21 -22.71
N THR A 132 8.38 -44.06 -21.42
CA THR A 132 8.15 -45.21 -20.52
C THR A 132 6.75 -45.79 -20.73
N ALA A 133 6.70 -46.86 -21.53
CA ALA A 133 5.51 -47.29 -22.23
C ALA A 133 4.36 -47.82 -21.34
N GLU A 134 4.56 -48.39 -20.15
CA GLU A 134 3.42 -49.04 -19.45
C GLU A 134 2.90 -48.28 -18.23
N GLY A 135 3.77 -47.83 -17.32
CA GLY A 135 3.34 -47.11 -16.10
C GLY A 135 2.77 -45.71 -16.36
N GLY A 136 3.21 -45.03 -17.42
CA GLY A 136 2.72 -43.69 -17.76
C GLY A 136 1.31 -43.66 -18.37
N ARG A 137 0.90 -44.76 -19.03
CA ARG A 137 -0.43 -44.87 -19.66
C ARG A 137 -1.54 -45.02 -18.61
N GLU A 138 -1.30 -45.78 -17.55
CA GLU A 138 -2.27 -46.01 -16.47
C GLU A 138 -2.55 -44.75 -15.65
N LEU A 139 -1.50 -43.96 -15.38
CA LEU A 139 -1.60 -42.67 -14.69
C LEU A 139 -2.35 -41.64 -15.54
N CYS A 140 -2.06 -41.54 -16.84
CA CYS A 140 -2.78 -40.60 -17.71
C CYS A 140 -4.26 -41.04 -17.93
N LYS A 141 -4.59 -42.34 -17.92
CA LYS A 141 -5.99 -42.83 -17.90
C LYS A 141 -6.75 -42.44 -16.63
N ARG A 142 -6.11 -42.56 -15.44
CA ARG A 142 -6.69 -42.08 -14.17
C ARG A 142 -6.96 -40.58 -14.19
N VAL A 143 -6.09 -39.79 -14.81
CA VAL A 143 -6.28 -38.35 -14.99
C VAL A 143 -7.45 -38.05 -15.92
N GLU A 144 -7.57 -38.74 -17.05
CA GLU A 144 -8.71 -38.56 -17.97
C GLU A 144 -10.06 -38.97 -17.35
N GLN A 145 -10.08 -40.00 -16.51
CA GLN A 145 -11.29 -40.42 -15.81
C GLN A 145 -11.77 -39.38 -14.79
N VAL A 146 -10.85 -38.73 -14.08
CA VAL A 146 -11.14 -37.62 -13.15
C VAL A 146 -11.58 -36.35 -13.90
N LEU A 147 -11.09 -36.13 -15.11
CA LEU A 147 -11.49 -34.98 -15.94
C LEU A 147 -12.88 -35.13 -16.56
N ARG A 148 -13.38 -36.37 -16.74
CA ARG A 148 -14.71 -36.66 -17.30
C ARG A 148 -15.84 -36.70 -16.26
N SER A 149 -15.51 -36.67 -14.98
CA SER A 149 -16.49 -36.69 -13.87
C SER A 149 -16.84 -35.30 -13.33
N VAL A 150 -16.43 -34.24 -14.04
CA VAL A 150 -16.82 -32.83 -13.83
C VAL A 150 -17.60 -32.40 -15.06
#